data_AF-Q26916-F1
#
_entry.id   AF-Q26916-F1
#
_cell.length_a   1.000
_cell.length_b   1.000
_cell.length_c   1.000
_cell.angle_alpha   90.00
_cell.angle_beta   90.00
_cell.angle_gamma   90.00
#
_symmetry.space_group_name_H-M   'P 1'
#
loop_
_entity.id
_entity.type
_entity.pdbx_description
1 polymer ?
#
loop_
_entity_poly.entity_id
_entity_poly.type
_entity_poly.pdbx_seq_one_letter_code
_entity_poly.pdbx_strand_id
1 'polypeptide(L)'
;GRLHLWLTDMQRIYDVGPISAVGENVAASTLLYATVEAQPLKEEEPKEEKILYFSYEVAAEDGKYNIAFVGLTEKLEDMRKVLAAWKEKDAQIAKDY
;
A
#
# COMPACT_ATOMS: atom_id res chain seq x y z
N GLY A 1 16.66 -4.55 -9.60
CA GLY A 1 15.81 -3.46 -10.13
C GLY A 1 15.04 -2.85 -8.98
N ARG A 2 14.58 -1.60 -9.08
CA ARG A 2 13.81 -0.98 -7.98
C ARG A 2 12.35 -1.41 -8.06
N LEU A 3 11.79 -1.80 -6.93
CA LEU A 3 10.38 -2.09 -6.83
C LEU A 3 9.61 -0.80 -6.56
N HIS A 4 8.61 -0.54 -7.39
CA HIS A 4 7.71 0.62 -7.30
C HIS A 4 6.30 0.17 -6.94
N LEU A 5 5.59 1.01 -6.19
CA LEU A 5 4.20 0.79 -5.84
C LEU A 5 3.31 1.77 -6.61
N TRP A 6 2.32 1.22 -7.30
CA TRP A 6 1.42 1.99 -8.15
C TRP A 6 -0.01 1.81 -7.64
N LEU A 7 -0.75 2.90 -7.51
CA LEU A 7 -2.16 2.92 -7.16
C LEU A 7 -2.98 3.27 -8.41
N THR A 8 -4.03 2.51 -8.72
CA THR A 8 -4.88 2.78 -9.87
C THR A 8 -6.36 2.54 -9.57
N ASP A 9 -7.23 3.37 -10.16
CA ASP A 9 -8.69 3.21 -10.17
C ASP A 9 -9.21 2.72 -11.53
N MET A 10 -8.33 2.12 -12.35
CA MET A 10 -8.54 1.75 -13.76
C MET A 10 -8.62 2.91 -14.75
N GLN A 11 -8.69 4.17 -14.31
CA GLN A 11 -8.67 5.35 -15.17
C GLN A 11 -7.40 6.20 -14.98
N ARG A 12 -6.91 6.25 -13.75
CA ARG A 12 -5.78 7.03 -13.28
C ARG A 12 -4.76 6.10 -12.67
N ILE A 13 -3.50 6.47 -12.80
CA ILE A 13 -2.36 5.74 -12.25
C ILE A 13 -1.55 6.74 -11.43
N TYR A 14 -1.35 6.45 -10.15
CA TYR A 14 -0.55 7.24 -9.22
C TYR A 14 0.66 6.41 -8.80
N ASP A 15 1.86 6.95 -9.03
CA ASP A 15 3.09 6.35 -8.52
C ASP A 15 3.27 6.75 -7.05
N VAL A 16 3.16 5.77 -6.16
CA VAL A 16 3.41 5.92 -4.71
C VAL A 16 4.92 5.90 -4.42
N GLY A 17 5.73 5.60 -5.43
CA GLY A 17 7.18 5.65 -5.40
C GLY A 17 7.84 4.34 -4.99
N PRO A 18 9.18 4.34 -4.91
CA PRO A 18 9.96 3.16 -4.61
C PRO A 18 9.66 2.63 -3.20
N ILE A 19 9.62 1.31 -3.08
CA ILE A 19 9.39 0.59 -1.83
C ILE A 19 10.51 -0.40 -1.48
N SER A 20 11.38 -0.75 -2.43
CA SER A 20 12.58 -1.57 -2.16
C SER A 20 13.80 -0.69 -1.85
N ALA A 21 14.79 -1.26 -1.14
CA ALA A 21 16.07 -0.59 -0.95
C ALA A 21 16.86 -0.48 -2.26
N VAL A 22 17.81 0.46 -2.31
CA VAL A 22 18.65 0.69 -3.48
C VAL A 22 19.59 -0.49 -3.68
N GLY A 23 19.51 -1.16 -4.83
CA GLY A 23 20.46 -2.21 -5.23
C GLY A 23 19.98 -3.64 -5.02
N GLU A 24 18.82 -3.85 -4.39
CA GLU A 24 18.27 -5.19 -4.20
C GLU A 24 17.69 -5.75 -5.51
N ASN A 25 18.05 -7.00 -5.82
CA ASN A 25 17.42 -7.72 -6.92
C ASN A 25 16.14 -8.38 -6.41
N VAL A 26 15.05 -7.63 -6.48
CA VAL A 26 13.73 -8.10 -6.08
C VAL A 26 13.15 -9.00 -7.16
N ALA A 27 12.91 -10.27 -6.84
CA ALA A 27 12.39 -11.27 -7.78
C ALA A 27 10.86 -11.39 -7.72
N ALA A 28 10.31 -11.38 -6.50
CA ALA A 28 8.88 -11.47 -6.26
C ALA A 28 8.46 -10.48 -5.17
N SER A 29 7.21 -10.01 -5.25
CA SER A 29 6.63 -9.10 -4.28
C SER A 29 5.18 -9.48 -4.00
N THR A 30 4.78 -9.45 -2.75
CA THR A 30 3.40 -9.68 -2.32
C THR A 30 2.91 -8.47 -1.54
N LEU A 31 1.79 -7.89 -1.99
CA LEU A 31 1.09 -6.83 -1.26
C LEU A 31 -0.04 -7.47 -0.47
N LEU A 32 -0.04 -7.30 0.85
CA LEU A 32 -1.06 -7.81 1.75
C LEU A 32 -1.83 -6.65 2.35
N TYR A 33 -3.09 -6.52 1.94
CA TYR A 33 -4.04 -5.61 2.59
C TYR A 33 -4.87 -6.39 3.60
N ALA A 34 -4.69 -6.11 4.88
CA ALA A 34 -5.36 -6.78 5.97
C ALA A 34 -6.25 -5.80 6.74
N THR A 35 -7.44 -6.22 7.07
CA THR A 35 -8.32 -5.52 8.01
C THR A 35 -8.23 -6.23 9.35
N VAL A 36 -7.64 -5.57 10.33
CA VAL A 36 -7.51 -6.08 11.68
C VAL A 36 -8.62 -5.45 12.51
N GLU A 37 -9.47 -6.29 13.10
CA GLU A 37 -10.42 -5.83 14.12
C GLU A 37 -9.62 -5.56 15.39
N ALA A 38 -9.40 -4.29 15.73
CA ALA A 38 -8.79 -3.94 16.99
C ALA A 38 -9.78 -4.31 18.10
N GLN A 39 -9.46 -5.33 18.90
CA GLN A 39 -10.27 -5.69 20.06
C GLN A 39 -10.16 -4.56 21.09
N PRO A 40 -11.26 -3.83 21.37
CA PRO A 40 -11.19 -2.69 22.26
C PRO A 40 -11.06 -3.19 23.71
N LEU A 41 -10.15 -2.58 24.47
CA LEU A 41 -9.91 -2.89 25.88
C LEU A 41 -11.04 -2.42 26.82
N LYS A 42 -12.04 -1.69 26.30
CA LYS A 42 -13.25 -1.19 26.99
C LYS A 42 -14.40 -1.07 25.98
N GLU A 43 -15.64 -0.93 26.46
CA GLU A 43 -16.91 -0.77 25.71
C GLU A 43 -16.90 0.37 24.66
N GLU A 44 -16.10 0.24 23.61
CA GLU A 44 -16.21 0.97 22.35
C GLU A 44 -16.49 -0.03 21.23
N GLU A 45 -17.13 0.42 20.16
CA GLU A 45 -17.31 -0.43 18.98
C GLU A 45 -15.94 -0.85 18.41
N PRO A 46 -15.81 -2.10 17.93
CA PRO A 46 -14.58 -2.56 17.29
C PRO A 46 -14.26 -1.65 16.10
N LYS A 47 -13.12 -0.97 16.15
CA LYS A 47 -12.61 -0.18 15.02
C LYS A 47 -11.86 -1.13 14.08
N GLU A 48 -12.31 -1.21 12.83
CA GLU A 48 -11.58 -1.87 11.76
C GLU A 48 -10.34 -1.05 11.40
N GLU A 49 -9.17 -1.51 11.83
CA GLU A 49 -7.90 -0.96 11.40
C GLU A 49 -7.45 -1.65 10.11
N LYS A 50 -7.51 -0.90 9.01
CA LYS A 50 -6.99 -1.33 7.71
C LYS A 50 -5.49 -1.10 7.71
N ILE A 51 -4.71 -2.17 7.57
CA ILE A 51 -3.25 -2.13 7.55
C ILE A 51 -2.77 -2.66 6.20
N LEU A 52 -1.81 -1.95 5.61
CA LEU A 52 -1.15 -2.37 4.39
C LEU A 52 0.24 -2.87 4.73
N TYR A 53 0.45 -4.15 4.45
CA TYR A 53 1.73 -4.82 4.56
C TYR A 53 2.28 -5.13 3.19
N PHE A 54 3.58 -5.07 3.09
CA PHE A 54 4.29 -5.31 1.85
C PHE A 54 5.44 -6.27 2.12
N SER A 55 5.52 -7.36 1.35
CA SER A 55 6.62 -8.29 1.42
C SER A 55 7.29 -8.48 0.07
N TYR A 56 8.60 -8.68 0.08
CA TYR A 56 9.37 -8.90 -1.14
C TYR A 56 10.55 -9.82 -0.92
N GLU A 57 10.85 -10.58 -1.95
CA GLU A 57 11.98 -11.51 -1.98
C GLU A 57 13.21 -10.80 -2.53
N VAL A 58 14.25 -10.75 -1.72
CA VAL A 58 15.57 -10.22 -2.06
C VAL A 58 16.52 -11.40 -2.26
N ALA A 59 17.13 -11.48 -3.44
CA ALA A 59 18.19 -12.45 -3.69
C ALA A 59 19.46 -12.07 -2.89
N ALA A 60 19.95 -12.99 -2.08
CA ALA A 60 21.24 -12.88 -1.41
C ALA A 60 22.35 -13.51 -2.28
N GLU A 61 23.60 -13.05 -2.10
CA GLU A 61 24.77 -13.51 -2.88
C GLU A 61 25.01 -15.03 -2.84
N ASP A 62 24.53 -15.71 -1.79
CA ASP A 62 24.68 -17.17 -1.59
C ASP A 62 23.61 -18.03 -2.32
N GLY A 63 22.81 -17.45 -3.22
CA GLY A 63 21.69 -18.16 -3.86
C GLY A 63 20.50 -18.44 -2.91
N LYS A 64 20.50 -17.79 -1.74
CA LYS A 64 19.39 -17.79 -0.78
C LYS A 64 18.46 -16.60 -1.06
N TYR A 65 17.18 -16.76 -0.76
CA TYR A 65 16.20 -15.68 -0.84
C TYR A 65 15.85 -15.22 0.58
N ASN A 66 15.99 -13.91 0.83
CA ASN A 66 15.53 -13.28 2.05
C ASN A 66 14.16 -12.65 1.78
N ILE A 67 13.21 -12.80 2.70
CA ILE A 67 11.91 -12.13 2.60
C ILE A 67 11.96 -10.90 3.51
N ALA A 68 11.87 -9.71 2.91
CA ALA A 68 11.70 -8.47 3.63
C ALA A 68 10.21 -8.21 3.85
N PHE A 69 9.83 -7.82 5.06
CA PHE A 69 8.46 -7.44 5.41
C PHE A 69 8.45 -5.98 5.88
N VAL A 70 7.62 -5.16 5.25
CA VAL A 70 7.55 -3.71 5.46
C VAL A 70 6.09 -3.32 5.72
N GLY A 71 5.85 -2.67 6.85
CA GLY A 71 4.57 -2.02 7.14
C GLY A 71 4.49 -0.70 6.37
N LEU A 72 3.48 -0.54 5.52
CA LEU A 72 3.27 0.66 4.70
C LEU A 72 2.11 1.52 5.24
N THR A 73 1.94 1.56 6.57
CA THR A 73 0.85 2.32 7.21
C THR A 73 0.86 3.80 6.82
N GLU A 74 2.03 4.42 6.76
CA GLU A 74 2.18 5.82 6.30
C GLU A 74 1.76 5.98 4.83
N LYS A 75 2.25 5.10 3.95
CA LYS A 75 1.87 5.14 2.52
C LYS A 75 0.37 4.88 2.32
N LEU A 76 -0.26 4.08 3.18
CA LEU A 76 -1.70 3.82 3.14
C LEU A 76 -2.52 5.08 3.43
N GLU A 77 -2.09 5.91 4.40
CA GLU A 77 -2.73 7.21 4.64
C GLU A 77 -2.62 8.13 3.43
N ASP A 78 -1.46 8.17 2.78
CA ASP A 78 -1.27 8.99 1.57
C ASP A 78 -2.10 8.46 0.39
N MET A 79 -2.17 7.15 0.18
CA MET A 79 -3.06 6.55 -0.83
C MET A 79 -4.53 6.91 -0.56
N ARG A 80 -4.96 6.91 0.71
CA ARG A 80 -6.33 7.33 1.08
C ARG A 80 -6.60 8.79 0.74
N LYS A 81 -5.64 9.69 0.95
CA LYS A 81 -5.76 11.11 0.54
C LYS A 81 -5.90 11.24 -0.97
N VAL A 82 -5.10 10.50 -1.75
CA VAL A 82 -5.18 10.50 -3.22
C VAL A 82 -6.55 9.99 -3.68
N LEU A 83 -7.05 8.89 -3.12
CA LEU A 83 -8.38 8.35 -3.43
C LEU A 83 -9.50 9.34 -3.05
N ALA A 84 -9.36 10.05 -1.93
CA ALA A 84 -10.32 11.08 -1.52
C ALA A 84 -10.34 12.24 -2.52
N ALA A 85 -9.17 12.73 -2.94
CA ALA A 85 -9.05 13.78 -3.95
C ALA A 85 -9.64 13.36 -5.30
N TRP A 86 -9.46 12.10 -5.71
CA TRP A 86 -10.07 11.56 -6.93
C TRP A 86 -11.59 11.53 -6.84
N LYS A 87 -12.14 11.06 -5.71
CA LYS A 87 -13.60 11.08 -5.47
C LYS A 87 -14.17 12.50 -5.50
N GLU A 88 -13.48 13.47 -4.90
CA GLU A 88 -13.92 14.86 -4.91
C GLU A 88 -13.94 15.43 -6.34
N LYS A 89 -12.87 15.18 -7.10
CA LYS A 89 -12.77 15.60 -8.50
C LYS A 89 -13.86 14.96 -9.36
N ASP A 90 -14.13 13.67 -9.17
CA ASP A 90 -15.19 12.95 -9.91
C ASP A 90 -16.58 13.47 -9.53
N ALA A 91 -16.82 13.76 -8.25
CA ALA A 91 -18.08 14.34 -7.78
C ALA A 91 -18.29 15.76 -8.31
N GLN A 92 -17.22 16.54 -8.48
CA GLN A 92 -17.29 17.87 -9.10
C GLN A 92 -17.65 17.75 -10.59
N ILE A 93 -16.95 16.88 -11.33
CA ILE A 93 -17.25 16.63 -12.75
C ILE A 93 -18.69 16.14 -12.93
N ALA A 94 -19.17 15.28 -12.03
CA ALA A 94 -20.54 14.76 -12.07
C ALA A 94 -21.62 15.81 -11.70
N LYS A 95 -21.26 16.92 -11.03
CA LYS A 95 -22.19 18.01 -10.72
C LYS A 95 -22.31 19.03 -11.85
N ASP A 96 -21.30 19.11 -12.71
CA ASP A 96 -21.27 20.03 -13.86
C ASP A 96 -22.01 19.45 -15.10
N TYR A 97 -22.54 18.23 -15.01
CA TYR A 97 -23.35 17.54 -16.03
C TYR A 97 -24.80 17.34 -15.56
#